data_AF-A0A6G3SDC7-F1
#
_entry.id   AF-A0A6G3SDC7-F1
#
_cell.length_a   1.000
_cell.length_b   1.000
_cell.length_c   1.000
_cell.angle_alpha   90.00
_cell.angle_beta   90.00
_cell.angle_gamma   90.00
#
_symmetry.space_group_name_H-M   'P 1'
#
loop_
_entity.id
_entity.type
_entity.pdbx_description
1 polymer ?
#
loop_
_entity_poly.entity_id
_entity_poly.type
_entity_poly.pdbx_seq_one_letter_code
_entity_poly.pdbx_strand_id
1 'polypeptide(L)'
;MPNAPRGPLAARSRTASFHDREGEPLKHQTDIARAAALIADPSRARILKCLADGRALSASTLASEAGIGPATASAHLARLVAGEVVAVEKQGRQRFYRLAGPDVSAALESLALIAPPLAITSLKQSSRANALHRARTCYDHLAGQLGVALLRALLERGVLSGHDGVHRPEEAVRDRPSSYGRDLQYRITDEGHGRLADLGVDTDRLPPRRPPVLYCVDWSEQQHHLAGGLGAALTARLFTLDWVRWGASPRVVHLTGQGAHGLKKSLGLVFA
;
A
#
# COMPACT_ATOMS: atom_id res chain seq x y z
N MET A 1 -61.57 60.21 44.97
CA MET A 1 -60.97 60.92 43.82
C MET A 1 -59.54 61.29 44.17
N PRO A 2 -58.54 61.33 43.27
CA PRO A 2 -58.39 60.74 41.94
C PRO A 2 -57.08 59.93 41.79
N ASN A 3 -56.92 59.41 40.57
CA ASN A 3 -55.86 58.60 39.99
C ASN A 3 -54.58 59.43 39.69
N ALA A 4 -53.39 58.83 39.75
CA ALA A 4 -52.21 59.30 39.02
C ALA A 4 -51.21 58.14 38.74
N PRO A 5 -50.60 58.06 37.54
CA PRO A 5 -49.95 56.86 37.02
C PRO A 5 -48.45 56.80 37.37
N ARG A 6 -47.90 55.58 37.53
CA ARG A 6 -46.45 55.34 37.62
C ARG A 6 -45.99 54.52 36.41
N GLY A 7 -45.04 55.08 35.66
CA GLY A 7 -44.41 54.45 34.50
C GLY A 7 -43.53 53.24 34.86
N PRO A 8 -43.09 52.46 33.87
CA PRO A 8 -42.37 51.21 34.11
C PRO A 8 -40.88 51.48 34.36
N LEU A 9 -40.37 51.04 35.51
CA LEU A 9 -38.94 50.99 35.81
C LEU A 9 -38.48 49.53 35.81
N ALA A 10 -37.52 49.30 34.91
CA ALA A 10 -36.72 48.11 34.63
C ALA A 10 -36.57 47.08 35.77
N ALA A 11 -36.90 45.82 35.43
CA ALA A 11 -36.58 44.65 36.24
C ALA A 11 -35.07 44.35 36.19
N ARG A 12 -34.42 44.44 37.35
CA ARG A 12 -33.15 43.77 37.63
C ARG A 12 -33.41 42.28 37.84
N SER A 13 -32.63 41.39 37.23
CA SER A 13 -32.47 40.04 37.78
C SER A 13 -31.09 39.42 37.45
N ARG A 14 -30.28 39.39 38.52
CA ARG A 14 -29.42 38.31 39.02
C ARG A 14 -28.58 37.49 38.02
N THR A 15 -27.28 37.65 38.21
CA THR A 15 -26.22 36.67 37.99
C THR A 15 -26.57 35.25 38.50
N ALA A 16 -26.41 34.26 37.62
CA ALA A 16 -26.01 32.90 37.97
C ALA A 16 -25.15 32.35 36.83
N SER A 17 -23.87 32.16 37.10
CA SER A 17 -22.90 31.46 36.25
C SER A 17 -22.96 29.96 36.50
N PHE A 18 -23.07 29.14 35.46
CA PHE A 18 -22.64 27.73 35.42
C PHE A 18 -22.36 27.39 33.95
N HIS A 19 -21.07 27.36 33.59
CA HIS A 19 -20.30 26.14 33.26
C HIS A 19 -20.60 25.56 31.88
N ASP A 20 -19.54 25.51 31.07
CA ASP A 20 -19.23 24.60 29.98
C ASP A 20 -20.36 24.15 29.06
N ARG A 21 -20.33 24.67 27.83
CA ARG A 21 -20.63 23.83 26.67
C ARG A 21 -19.34 23.64 25.89
N GLU A 22 -18.61 22.61 26.31
CA GLU A 22 -17.69 21.88 25.46
C GLU A 22 -18.31 21.70 24.08
N GLY A 23 -17.50 21.93 23.04
CA GLY A 23 -17.92 21.72 21.67
C GLY A 23 -18.43 20.30 21.51
N GLU A 24 -19.71 20.17 21.14
CA GLU A 24 -20.25 18.91 20.67
C GLU A 24 -19.31 18.35 19.58
N PRO A 25 -18.89 17.07 19.66
CA PRO A 25 -18.19 16.47 18.55
C PRO A 25 -19.15 16.47 17.37
N LEU A 26 -18.79 17.18 16.30
CA LEU A 26 -19.55 17.20 15.06
C LEU A 26 -19.80 15.75 14.63
N LYS A 27 -21.07 15.33 14.64
CA LYS A 27 -21.50 14.01 14.15
C LYS A 27 -21.39 13.99 12.63
N HIS A 28 -20.19 13.83 12.11
CA HIS A 28 -19.96 13.71 10.67
C HIS A 28 -20.05 12.25 10.25
N GLN A 29 -20.93 11.96 9.29
CA GLN A 29 -20.93 10.68 8.59
C GLN A 29 -19.84 10.70 7.50
N THR A 30 -19.07 9.63 7.41
CA THR A 30 -18.06 9.46 6.35
C THR A 30 -18.71 9.37 4.97
N ASP A 31 -18.36 10.26 4.06
CA ASP A 31 -18.84 10.25 2.67
C ASP A 31 -18.01 9.27 1.81
N ILE A 32 -18.37 7.99 1.89
CA ILE A 32 -17.74 6.92 1.12
C ILE A 32 -17.98 7.09 -0.39
N ALA A 33 -19.12 7.68 -0.79
CA ALA A 33 -19.49 7.84 -2.19
C ALA A 33 -18.52 8.79 -2.92
N ARG A 34 -18.12 9.88 -2.26
CA ARG A 34 -17.12 10.81 -2.79
C ARG A 34 -15.76 10.15 -3.02
N ALA A 35 -15.31 9.32 -2.08
CA ALA A 35 -14.06 8.57 -2.24
C ALA A 35 -14.16 7.54 -3.38
N ALA A 36 -15.25 6.77 -3.41
CA ALA A 36 -15.50 5.78 -4.46
C ALA A 36 -15.55 6.42 -5.86
N ALA A 37 -16.19 7.58 -6.01
CA ALA A 37 -16.26 8.31 -7.28
C ALA A 37 -14.88 8.74 -7.82
N LEU A 38 -13.90 8.95 -6.95
CA LEU A 38 -12.51 9.24 -7.36
C LEU A 38 -11.79 7.99 -7.88
N ILE A 39 -12.20 6.80 -7.47
CA ILE A 39 -11.57 5.53 -7.89
C ILE A 39 -12.30 4.89 -9.08
N ALA A 40 -13.63 5.05 -9.15
CA ALA A 40 -14.53 4.45 -10.13
C ALA A 40 -14.38 5.03 -11.56
N ASP A 41 -13.18 4.87 -12.12
CA ASP A 41 -12.83 5.21 -13.49
C ASP A 41 -11.64 4.33 -13.91
N PRO A 42 -11.69 3.70 -15.10
CA PRO A 42 -10.64 2.76 -15.51
C PRO A 42 -9.24 3.38 -15.55
N SER A 43 -9.13 4.64 -15.97
CA SER A 43 -7.84 5.33 -16.09
C SER A 43 -7.30 5.71 -14.72
N ARG A 44 -8.15 6.25 -13.83
CA ARG A 44 -7.75 6.55 -12.44
C ARG A 44 -7.35 5.28 -11.69
N ALA A 45 -8.10 4.19 -11.83
CA ALA A 45 -7.75 2.90 -11.22
C ALA A 45 -6.38 2.39 -11.71
N ARG A 46 -6.07 2.53 -13.01
CA ARG A 46 -4.73 2.19 -13.54
C ARG A 46 -3.63 3.09 -12.98
N ILE A 47 -3.86 4.41 -12.92
CA ILE A 47 -2.93 5.37 -12.32
C ILE A 47 -2.64 4.99 -10.87
N LEU A 48 -3.68 4.79 -10.05
CA LEU A 48 -3.57 4.45 -8.64
C LEU A 48 -2.85 3.10 -8.43
N LYS A 49 -3.14 2.09 -9.26
CA LYS A 49 -2.44 0.80 -9.25
C LYS A 49 -0.95 0.93 -9.60
N CYS A 50 -0.56 1.90 -10.42
CA CYS A 50 0.86 2.18 -10.72
C CYS A 50 1.59 2.83 -9.55
N LEU A 51 0.89 3.68 -8.79
CA LEU A 51 1.42 4.36 -7.60
C LEU A 51 1.42 3.50 -6.33
N ALA A 52 0.80 2.32 -6.39
CA ALA A 52 0.68 1.40 -5.26
C ALA A 52 2.05 1.06 -4.63
N ASP A 53 3.14 1.07 -5.39
CA ASP A 53 4.48 0.80 -4.87
C ASP A 53 5.12 1.94 -4.05
N GLY A 54 4.35 2.99 -3.78
CA GLY A 54 4.74 4.11 -2.93
C GLY A 54 5.66 5.13 -3.58
N ARG A 55 6.13 4.87 -4.82
CA ARG A 55 6.99 5.80 -5.56
C ARG A 55 6.23 7.02 -6.07
N ALA A 56 6.97 8.10 -6.24
CA ALA A 56 6.50 9.28 -6.94
C ALA A 56 6.80 9.14 -8.45
N LEU A 57 5.77 9.11 -9.29
CA LEU A 57 5.89 8.96 -10.76
C LEU A 57 5.47 10.25 -11.48
N SER A 58 6.06 10.52 -12.65
CA SER A 58 5.70 11.68 -13.46
C SER A 58 4.35 11.50 -14.14
N ALA A 59 3.70 12.62 -14.50
CA ALA A 59 2.45 12.59 -15.25
C ALA A 59 2.56 11.85 -16.59
N SER A 60 3.71 11.94 -17.28
CA SER A 60 3.93 11.25 -18.56
C SER A 60 3.98 9.74 -18.40
N THR A 61 4.65 9.24 -17.36
CA THR A 61 4.68 7.80 -17.04
C THR A 61 3.28 7.30 -16.72
N LEU A 62 2.53 8.05 -15.90
CA LEU A 62 1.16 7.68 -15.52
C LEU A 62 0.19 7.71 -16.71
N ALA A 63 0.34 8.67 -17.62
CA ALA A 63 -0.45 8.74 -18.85
C ALA A 63 -0.21 7.53 -19.76
N SER A 64 1.06 7.20 -20.00
CA SER A 64 1.46 6.02 -20.79
C SER A 64 0.88 4.73 -20.20
N GLU A 65 0.92 4.61 -18.88
CA GLU A 65 0.48 3.41 -18.16
C GLU A 65 -1.03 3.25 -18.09
N ALA A 66 -1.76 4.35 -17.99
CA ALA A 66 -3.22 4.33 -18.09
C ALA A 66 -3.71 4.17 -19.54
N GLY A 67 -2.85 4.39 -20.53
CA GLY A 67 -3.19 4.34 -21.96
C GLY A 67 -3.99 5.55 -22.41
N ILE A 68 -3.68 6.74 -21.87
CA ILE A 68 -4.43 7.98 -22.12
C ILE A 68 -3.50 9.13 -22.53
N GLY A 69 -4.09 10.15 -23.15
CA GLY A 69 -3.35 11.37 -23.54
C GLY A 69 -2.95 12.26 -22.36
N PRO A 70 -1.94 13.14 -22.53
CA PRO A 70 -1.43 14.02 -21.46
C PRO A 70 -2.48 14.94 -20.82
N ALA A 71 -3.41 15.47 -21.63
CA ALA A 71 -4.48 16.34 -21.14
C ALA A 71 -5.44 15.58 -20.21
N THR A 72 -5.87 14.39 -20.64
CA THR A 72 -6.74 13.50 -19.85
C THR A 72 -6.06 13.06 -18.55
N ALA A 73 -4.77 12.69 -18.62
CA ALA A 73 -3.99 12.35 -17.43
C ALA A 73 -3.92 13.53 -16.45
N SER A 74 -3.66 14.74 -16.95
CA SER A 74 -3.60 15.95 -16.12
C SER A 74 -4.93 16.22 -15.42
N ALA A 75 -6.06 16.06 -16.12
CA ALA A 75 -7.39 16.22 -15.53
C ALA A 75 -7.67 15.17 -14.44
N HIS A 76 -7.32 13.89 -14.68
CA HIS A 76 -7.46 12.85 -13.68
C HIS A 76 -6.58 13.09 -12.45
N LEU A 77 -5.32 13.47 -12.64
CA LEU A 77 -4.40 13.76 -11.55
C LEU A 77 -4.86 14.97 -10.73
N ALA A 78 -5.38 16.02 -11.37
CA ALA A 78 -5.96 17.17 -10.67
C ALA A 78 -7.13 16.75 -9.76
N ARG A 79 -8.02 15.89 -10.25
CA ARG A 79 -9.14 15.34 -9.45
C ARG A 79 -8.65 14.49 -8.27
N LEU A 80 -7.68 13.61 -8.51
CA LEU A 80 -7.11 12.74 -7.48
C LEU A 80 -6.37 13.53 -6.39
N VAL A 81 -5.67 14.61 -6.77
CA VAL A 81 -5.02 15.52 -5.82
C VAL A 81 -6.04 16.33 -5.03
N ALA A 82 -7.05 16.90 -5.69
CA ALA A 82 -8.12 17.66 -5.02
C ALA A 82 -8.94 16.80 -4.05
N GLY A 83 -9.00 15.48 -4.27
CA GLY A 83 -9.64 14.52 -3.40
C GLY A 83 -8.69 13.84 -2.40
N GLU A 84 -7.44 14.30 -2.28
CA GLU A 84 -6.43 13.77 -1.35
C GLU A 84 -6.16 12.26 -1.48
N VAL A 85 -6.42 11.69 -2.66
CA VAL A 85 -6.08 10.29 -2.98
C VAL A 85 -4.61 10.20 -3.42
N VAL A 86 -4.10 11.27 -4.04
CA VAL A 86 -2.74 11.39 -4.57
C VAL A 86 -2.10 12.65 -4.02
N ALA A 87 -0.86 12.54 -3.54
CA ALA A 87 -0.01 13.68 -3.20
C ALA A 87 0.90 14.05 -4.37
N VAL A 88 1.31 15.32 -4.43
CA VAL A 88 2.20 15.86 -5.45
C VAL A 88 3.47 16.44 -4.82
N GLU A 89 4.62 16.04 -5.35
CA GLU A 89 5.92 16.54 -5.00
C GLU A 89 6.50 17.31 -6.21
N LYS A 90 6.98 18.53 -5.98
CA LYS A 90 7.63 19.34 -7.03
C LYS A 90 9.13 19.11 -6.96
N GLN A 91 9.70 18.60 -8.06
CA GLN A 91 11.15 18.47 -8.21
C GLN A 91 11.58 19.27 -9.45
N GLY A 92 12.13 20.45 -9.21
CA GLY A 92 12.44 21.42 -10.26
C GLY A 92 11.19 21.82 -11.04
N ARG A 93 11.21 21.65 -12.36
CA ARG A 93 10.08 21.97 -13.26
C ARG A 93 9.05 20.83 -13.36
N GLN A 94 9.37 19.65 -12.84
CA GLN A 94 8.53 18.46 -12.97
C GLN A 94 7.72 18.21 -11.70
N ARG A 95 6.52 17.66 -11.89
CA ARG A 95 5.64 17.20 -10.81
C ARG A 95 5.67 15.68 -10.78
N PHE A 96 5.89 15.13 -9.60
CA PHE A 96 5.81 13.71 -9.32
C PHE A 96 4.63 13.44 -8.40
N TYR A 97 3.95 12.33 -8.62
CA TYR A 97 2.69 11.98 -7.98
C TYR A 97 2.85 10.65 -7.27
N ARG A 98 2.34 10.54 -6.04
CA ARG A 98 2.34 9.32 -5.23
C ARG A 98 0.99 9.14 -4.54
N LEU A 99 0.67 7.95 -4.06
CA LEU A 99 -0.50 7.79 -3.19
C LEU A 99 -0.36 8.69 -1.95
N ALA A 100 -1.44 9.33 -1.52
CA ALA A 100 -1.41 10.27 -0.40
C ALA A 100 -1.01 9.61 0.93
N GLY A 101 -1.35 8.33 1.12
CA GLY A 101 -1.02 7.60 2.32
C GLY A 101 -1.38 6.11 2.27
N PRO A 102 -1.07 5.37 3.34
CA PRO A 102 -1.31 3.93 3.43
C PRO A 102 -2.80 3.56 3.38
N ASP A 103 -3.70 4.43 3.84
CA ASP A 103 -5.15 4.16 3.82
C ASP A 103 -5.71 4.06 2.40
N VAL A 104 -5.19 4.86 1.47
CA VAL A 104 -5.55 4.78 0.05
C VAL A 104 -5.10 3.44 -0.54
N SER A 105 -3.92 2.96 -0.15
CA SER A 105 -3.43 1.64 -0.54
C SER A 105 -4.37 0.53 -0.05
N ALA A 106 -4.73 0.56 1.24
CA ALA A 106 -5.63 -0.41 1.85
C ALA A 106 -7.05 -0.39 1.20
N ALA A 107 -7.53 0.78 0.76
CA ALA A 107 -8.78 0.88 0.02
C ALA A 107 -8.68 0.23 -1.38
N LEU A 108 -7.58 0.46 -2.11
CA LEU A 108 -7.34 -0.16 -3.41
C LEU A 108 -7.19 -1.68 -3.29
N GLU A 109 -6.57 -2.16 -2.22
CA GLU A 109 -6.51 -3.59 -1.87
C GLU A 109 -7.91 -4.18 -1.70
N SER A 110 -8.74 -3.53 -0.88
CA SER A 110 -10.11 -3.98 -0.60
C SER A 110 -10.95 -4.05 -1.87
N LEU A 111 -10.78 -3.11 -2.81
CA LEU A 111 -11.46 -3.14 -4.10
C LEU A 111 -10.93 -4.26 -5.02
N ALA A 112 -9.62 -4.53 -4.99
CA ALA A 112 -9.03 -5.61 -5.79
C ALA A 112 -9.58 -6.99 -5.40
N LEU A 113 -10.03 -7.16 -4.15
CA LEU A 113 -10.62 -8.42 -3.65
C LEU A 113 -11.94 -8.80 -4.31
N ILE A 114 -12.71 -7.81 -4.75
CA ILE A 114 -14.05 -8.01 -5.33
C ILE A 114 -14.08 -7.74 -6.84
N ALA A 115 -12.95 -7.32 -7.41
CA ALA A 115 -12.84 -6.98 -8.82
C ALA A 115 -12.59 -8.24 -9.68
N PRO A 116 -13.25 -8.37 -10.85
CA PRO A 116 -12.94 -9.45 -11.78
C PRO A 116 -11.55 -9.28 -12.40
N PRO A 117 -10.88 -10.38 -12.81
CA PRO A 117 -9.62 -10.28 -13.52
C PRO A 117 -9.79 -9.58 -14.87
N LEU A 118 -8.78 -8.80 -15.28
CA LEU A 118 -8.75 -8.22 -16.61
C LEU A 118 -8.35 -9.28 -17.63
N ALA A 119 -9.13 -9.44 -18.70
CA ALA A 119 -8.77 -10.31 -19.82
C ALA A 119 -7.52 -9.78 -20.54
N ILE A 120 -6.57 -10.68 -20.84
CA ILE A 120 -5.38 -10.41 -21.64
C ILE A 120 -5.74 -10.62 -23.11
N THR A 121 -5.67 -9.58 -23.93
CA THR A 121 -6.11 -9.61 -25.33
C THR A 121 -5.00 -9.36 -26.34
N SER A 122 -3.73 -9.23 -25.89
CA SER A 122 -2.58 -9.00 -26.77
C SER A 122 -1.28 -9.60 -26.25
N LEU A 123 -0.34 -9.85 -27.16
CA LEU A 123 1.00 -10.36 -26.81
C LEU A 123 1.75 -9.42 -25.86
N LYS A 124 1.68 -8.10 -26.08
CA LYS A 124 2.30 -7.10 -25.18
C LYS A 124 1.73 -7.17 -23.77
N GLN A 125 0.41 -7.36 -23.63
CA GLN A 125 -0.23 -7.54 -22.33
C GLN A 125 0.18 -8.89 -21.69
N SER A 126 0.32 -9.95 -22.49
CA SER A 126 0.79 -11.25 -22.02
C SER A 126 2.23 -11.19 -21.51
N SER A 127 3.17 -10.59 -22.27
CA SER A 127 4.56 -10.42 -21.81
C SER A 127 4.64 -9.58 -20.53
N ARG A 128 3.82 -8.53 -20.42
CA ARG A 128 3.72 -7.72 -19.21
C ARG A 128 3.16 -8.52 -18.03
N ALA A 129 2.12 -9.32 -18.25
CA ALA A 129 1.57 -10.20 -17.23
C ALA A 129 2.63 -11.19 -16.77
N ASN A 130 3.33 -11.88 -17.68
CA ASN A 130 4.42 -12.80 -17.33
C ASN A 130 5.53 -12.13 -16.52
N ALA A 131 5.91 -10.89 -16.86
CA ALA A 131 6.88 -10.13 -16.08
C ALA A 131 6.39 -9.84 -14.65
N LEU A 132 5.12 -9.43 -14.50
CA LEU A 132 4.49 -9.21 -13.19
C LEU A 132 4.37 -10.50 -12.37
N HIS A 133 4.12 -11.65 -13.03
CA HIS A 133 4.08 -12.96 -12.36
C HIS A 133 5.47 -13.35 -11.85
N ARG A 134 6.52 -13.20 -12.67
CA ARG A 134 7.89 -13.56 -12.26
C ARG A 134 8.36 -12.74 -11.05
N ALA A 135 8.32 -11.42 -11.13
CA ALA A 135 8.78 -10.57 -10.05
C ALA A 135 8.17 -9.17 -10.15
N ARG A 136 7.54 -8.74 -9.06
CA ARG A 136 6.94 -7.41 -8.94
C ARG A 136 6.99 -6.91 -7.51
N THR A 137 6.53 -5.68 -7.31
CA THR A 137 6.10 -5.21 -6.00
C THR A 137 4.59 -5.34 -5.81
N CYS A 138 4.18 -5.77 -4.63
CA CYS A 138 2.81 -5.69 -4.13
C CYS A 138 2.82 -4.60 -3.07
N TYR A 139 2.74 -3.35 -3.49
CA TYR A 139 3.07 -2.18 -2.66
C TYR A 139 4.58 -2.00 -2.47
N ASP A 140 5.06 -1.82 -1.25
CA ASP A 140 6.46 -1.58 -0.97
C ASP A 140 7.25 -2.87 -0.66
N HIS A 141 6.64 -4.04 -0.86
CA HIS A 141 7.27 -5.34 -0.71
C HIS A 141 7.25 -6.20 -1.99
N LEU A 142 8.21 -7.12 -2.12
CA LEU A 142 8.33 -8.04 -3.25
C LEU A 142 7.20 -9.09 -3.29
N ALA A 143 6.75 -9.40 -4.50
CA ALA A 143 5.68 -10.34 -4.80
C ALA A 143 5.91 -11.04 -6.16
N GLY A 144 4.96 -11.88 -6.56
CA GLY A 144 5.16 -12.83 -7.66
C GLY A 144 6.06 -13.98 -7.24
N GLN A 145 6.55 -14.75 -8.21
CA GLN A 145 7.39 -15.93 -7.98
C GLN A 145 8.61 -15.60 -7.10
N LEU A 146 9.28 -14.47 -7.36
CA LEU A 146 10.43 -14.04 -6.56
C LEU A 146 10.05 -13.75 -5.09
N GLY A 147 8.94 -13.05 -4.86
CA GLY A 147 8.50 -12.71 -3.50
C GLY A 147 8.06 -13.94 -2.69
N VAL A 148 7.37 -14.88 -3.34
CA VAL A 148 6.99 -16.17 -2.74
C VAL A 148 8.22 -17.01 -2.44
N ALA A 149 9.16 -17.12 -3.39
CA ALA A 149 10.39 -17.88 -3.21
C ALA A 149 11.28 -17.27 -2.11
N LEU A 150 11.28 -15.94 -1.97
CA LEU A 150 11.96 -15.25 -0.88
C LEU A 150 11.37 -15.60 0.49
N LEU A 151 10.04 -15.58 0.64
CA LEU A 151 9.39 -16.01 1.89
C LEU A 151 9.75 -17.47 2.22
N ARG A 152 9.66 -18.37 1.24
CA ARG A 152 10.03 -19.79 1.43
C ARG A 152 11.47 -19.95 1.88
N ALA A 153 12.42 -19.26 1.25
CA ALA A 153 13.82 -19.30 1.66
C ALA A 153 14.03 -18.80 3.09
N LEU A 154 13.30 -17.75 3.52
CA LEU A 154 13.36 -17.26 4.91
C LEU A 154 12.83 -18.31 5.90
N LEU A 155 11.79 -19.06 5.54
CA LEU A 155 11.24 -20.15 6.37
C LEU A 155 12.21 -21.35 6.41
N GLU A 156 12.70 -21.80 5.26
CA GLU A 156 13.63 -22.93 5.14
C GLU A 156 14.96 -22.70 5.87
N ARG A 157 15.41 -21.44 5.96
CA ARG A 157 16.62 -21.04 6.69
C ARG A 157 16.36 -20.72 8.15
N GLY A 158 15.14 -20.92 8.64
CA GLY A 158 14.75 -20.63 10.02
C GLY A 158 14.83 -19.15 10.39
N VAL A 159 14.85 -18.23 9.41
CA VAL A 159 14.78 -16.77 9.68
C VAL A 159 13.39 -16.37 10.14
N LEU A 160 12.38 -17.00 9.56
CA LEU A 160 10.98 -16.85 9.95
C LEU A 160 10.41 -18.19 10.42
N SER A 161 9.40 -18.14 11.28
CA SER A 161 8.62 -19.30 11.72
C SER A 161 7.13 -18.97 11.78
N GLY A 162 6.29 -20.00 11.99
CA GLY A 162 4.85 -19.87 12.19
C GLY A 162 4.04 -20.73 11.22
N HIS A 163 4.32 -20.62 9.92
CA HIS A 163 3.63 -21.37 8.86
C HIS A 163 4.58 -21.70 7.70
N ASP A 164 4.10 -22.49 6.74
CA ASP A 164 4.88 -23.03 5.61
C ASP A 164 4.85 -22.15 4.35
N GLY A 165 4.22 -20.98 4.41
CA GLY A 165 4.08 -20.08 3.27
C GLY A 165 2.98 -20.47 2.27
N VAL A 166 2.18 -21.51 2.56
CA VAL A 166 1.12 -21.98 1.68
C VAL A 166 -0.24 -21.43 2.08
N HIS A 167 -0.96 -20.84 1.12
CA HIS A 167 -2.32 -20.38 1.35
C HIS A 167 -3.30 -21.53 1.17
N ARG A 168 -4.08 -21.79 2.22
CA ARG A 168 -5.15 -22.80 2.28
C ARG A 168 -6.47 -22.10 2.60
N PRO A 169 -7.34 -21.84 1.61
CA PRO A 169 -8.59 -21.09 1.82
C PRO A 169 -9.52 -21.67 2.89
N GLU A 170 -9.44 -22.99 3.10
CA GLU A 170 -10.19 -23.73 4.12
C GLU A 170 -9.69 -23.48 5.56
N GLU A 171 -8.40 -23.18 5.73
CA GLU A 171 -7.80 -22.87 7.03
C GLU A 171 -7.77 -21.36 7.29
N ALA A 172 -7.54 -20.57 6.23
CA ALA A 172 -7.42 -19.12 6.26
C ALA A 172 -8.62 -18.46 5.56
N VAL A 173 -9.81 -18.62 6.15
CA VAL A 173 -11.11 -18.23 5.56
C VAL A 173 -11.28 -16.71 5.34
N ARG A 174 -10.56 -15.87 6.10
CA ARG A 174 -10.57 -14.40 5.95
C ARG A 174 -9.49 -13.93 4.99
N ASP A 175 -8.51 -14.77 4.68
CA ASP A 175 -7.47 -14.44 3.72
C ASP A 175 -8.02 -14.46 2.30
N ARG A 176 -7.50 -13.54 1.47
CA ARG A 176 -7.92 -13.38 0.09
C ARG A 176 -6.72 -13.04 -0.79
N PRO A 177 -6.68 -13.54 -2.04
CA PRO A 177 -5.65 -13.16 -3.01
C PRO A 177 -5.54 -11.64 -3.19
N SER A 178 -4.32 -11.12 -3.36
CA SER A 178 -4.03 -9.67 -3.45
C SER A 178 -4.29 -8.85 -2.18
N SER A 179 -4.29 -9.45 -0.99
CA SER A 179 -4.44 -8.73 0.28
C SER A 179 -3.53 -9.25 1.37
N TYR A 180 -3.34 -8.42 2.42
CA TYR A 180 -2.74 -8.87 3.67
C TYR A 180 -3.54 -10.01 4.28
N GLY A 181 -2.81 -11.02 4.74
CA GLY A 181 -3.39 -12.10 5.51
C GLY A 181 -3.73 -11.67 6.93
N ARG A 182 -4.73 -12.35 7.50
CA ARG A 182 -5.38 -12.02 8.77
C ARG A 182 -5.50 -13.22 9.69
N ASP A 183 -5.42 -14.43 9.15
CA ASP A 183 -5.67 -15.67 9.91
C ASP A 183 -4.40 -16.28 10.48
N LEU A 184 -3.28 -16.13 9.79
CA LEU A 184 -2.02 -16.76 10.15
C LEU A 184 -1.05 -15.73 10.74
N GLN A 185 -0.03 -16.22 11.44
CA GLN A 185 1.00 -15.36 12.03
C GLN A 185 2.40 -15.91 11.75
N TYR A 186 3.27 -15.04 11.26
CA TYR A 186 4.69 -15.30 11.11
C TYR A 186 5.46 -14.48 12.14
N ARG A 187 6.62 -14.99 12.55
CA ARG A 187 7.52 -14.31 13.50
C ARG A 187 8.95 -14.41 13.02
N ILE A 188 9.75 -13.40 13.35
CA ILE A 188 11.20 -13.46 13.22
C ILE A 188 11.70 -14.36 14.36
N THR A 189 12.59 -15.30 14.05
CA THR A 189 13.24 -16.14 15.07
C THR A 189 14.43 -15.39 15.68
N ASP A 190 14.89 -15.84 16.83
CA ASP A 190 16.09 -15.27 17.47
C ASP A 190 17.32 -15.30 16.55
N GLU A 191 17.51 -16.42 15.82
CA GLU A 191 18.56 -16.54 14.79
C GLU A 191 18.28 -15.64 13.57
N GLY A 192 17.01 -15.47 13.22
CA GLY A 192 16.56 -14.65 12.10
C GLY A 192 16.96 -13.19 12.24
N HIS A 193 16.93 -12.65 13.47
CA HIS A 193 17.41 -11.30 13.76
C HIS A 193 18.88 -11.10 13.33
N GLY A 194 19.76 -12.03 13.71
CA GLY A 194 21.19 -11.97 13.33
C GLY A 194 21.39 -12.09 11.82
N ARG A 195 20.72 -13.05 11.16
CA ARG A 195 20.83 -13.26 9.71
C ARG A 195 20.32 -12.05 8.90
N LEU A 196 19.27 -11.39 9.38
CA LEU A 196 18.75 -10.17 8.77
C LEU A 196 19.72 -8.99 8.96
N ALA A 197 20.32 -8.87 10.15
CA ALA A 197 21.35 -7.87 10.42
C ALA A 197 22.58 -8.05 9.51
N ASP A 198 23.04 -9.29 9.29
CA ASP A 198 24.13 -9.61 8.36
C ASP A 198 23.81 -9.20 6.91
N LEU A 199 22.54 -9.29 6.52
CA LEU A 199 22.06 -8.80 5.23
C LEU A 199 21.92 -7.28 5.19
N GLY A 200 22.02 -6.59 6.33
CA GLY A 200 21.85 -5.14 6.48
C GLY A 200 20.40 -4.70 6.67
N VAL A 201 19.56 -5.57 7.25
CA VAL A 201 18.18 -5.27 7.64
C VAL A 201 18.10 -5.22 9.17
N ASP A 202 17.92 -4.02 9.71
CA ASP A 202 17.75 -3.79 11.15
C ASP A 202 16.28 -4.00 11.56
N THR A 203 16.04 -5.04 12.35
CA THR A 203 14.71 -5.43 12.82
C THR A 203 14.17 -4.54 13.94
N ASP A 204 15.02 -3.80 14.64
CA ASP A 204 14.62 -2.88 15.71
C ASP A 204 14.21 -1.51 15.15
N ARG A 205 14.61 -1.24 13.90
CA ARG A 205 14.31 -0.01 13.16
C ARG A 205 13.33 -0.22 12.01
N LEU A 206 12.46 -1.22 12.12
CA LEU A 206 11.40 -1.41 11.14
C LEU A 206 10.44 -0.20 11.13
N PRO A 207 9.81 0.11 9.97
CA PRO A 207 8.96 1.28 9.84
C PRO A 207 7.86 1.35 10.92
N PRO A 208 7.80 2.43 11.72
CA PRO A 208 6.84 2.54 12.81
C PRO A 208 5.44 2.75 12.21
N ARG A 209 4.42 2.08 12.78
CA ARG A 209 2.99 2.04 12.39
C ARG A 209 2.52 0.86 11.53
N ARG A 210 3.35 -0.16 11.29
CA ARG A 210 2.89 -1.44 10.73
C ARG A 210 3.44 -2.63 11.52
N PRO A 211 2.73 -3.77 11.55
CA PRO A 211 3.25 -4.96 12.20
C PRO A 211 4.62 -5.37 11.62
N PRO A 212 5.57 -5.83 12.46
CA PRO A 212 6.92 -6.20 12.01
C PRO A 212 6.93 -7.23 10.90
N VAL A 213 6.09 -8.27 11.03
CA VAL A 213 5.91 -9.32 10.03
C VAL A 213 4.43 -9.42 9.68
N LEU A 214 4.13 -9.27 8.40
CA LEU A 214 2.87 -9.66 7.80
C LEU A 214 3.14 -10.55 6.61
N TYR A 215 2.08 -11.07 6.02
CA TYR A 215 2.12 -11.71 4.73
C TYR A 215 0.96 -11.21 3.89
N CYS A 216 1.09 -11.38 2.57
CA CYS A 216 -0.01 -11.23 1.64
C CYS A 216 -0.21 -12.54 0.88
N VAL A 217 -1.44 -12.84 0.47
CA VAL A 217 -1.71 -13.93 -0.47
C VAL A 217 -1.43 -13.41 -1.88
N ASP A 218 -0.42 -13.98 -2.54
CA ASP A 218 -0.07 -13.64 -3.90
C ASP A 218 -1.16 -14.11 -4.87
N TRP A 219 -1.67 -13.24 -5.74
CA TRP A 219 -2.73 -13.63 -6.67
C TRP A 219 -2.26 -14.48 -7.84
N SER A 220 -1.00 -14.33 -8.25
CA SER A 220 -0.45 -15.11 -9.37
C SER A 220 -0.04 -16.50 -8.91
N GLU A 221 0.45 -16.63 -7.69
CA GLU A 221 0.97 -17.92 -7.18
C GLU A 221 -0.02 -18.62 -6.24
N GLN A 222 -0.98 -17.90 -5.67
CA GLN A 222 -1.84 -18.37 -4.57
C GLN A 222 -1.02 -18.90 -3.39
N GLN A 223 0.06 -18.20 -3.07
CA GLN A 223 1.00 -18.52 -1.99
C GLN A 223 1.28 -17.26 -1.17
N HIS A 224 1.78 -17.42 0.05
CA HIS A 224 2.15 -16.28 0.86
C HIS A 224 3.43 -15.62 0.32
N HIS A 225 3.49 -14.29 0.39
CA HIS A 225 4.72 -13.53 0.24
C HIS A 225 4.86 -12.55 1.39
N LEU A 226 6.12 -12.23 1.74
CA LEU A 226 6.45 -11.42 2.90
C LEU A 226 5.97 -9.98 2.74
N ALA A 227 5.32 -9.47 3.79
CA ALA A 227 4.80 -8.11 3.86
C ALA A 227 5.11 -7.47 5.22
N GLY A 228 4.53 -6.31 5.50
CA GLY A 228 4.72 -5.60 6.77
C GLY A 228 6.07 -4.88 6.84
N GLY A 229 6.51 -4.54 8.06
CA GLY A 229 7.75 -3.79 8.27
C GLY A 229 8.97 -4.47 7.65
N LEU A 230 9.11 -5.78 7.90
CA LEU A 230 10.22 -6.58 7.40
C LEU A 230 10.16 -6.74 5.87
N GLY A 231 8.99 -6.99 5.29
CA GLY A 231 8.84 -7.11 3.84
C GLY A 231 9.30 -5.86 3.09
N ALA A 232 8.93 -4.69 3.61
CA ALA A 232 9.35 -3.41 3.06
C ALA A 232 10.86 -3.15 3.26
N ALA A 233 11.39 -3.38 4.47
CA ALA A 233 12.81 -3.17 4.76
C ALA A 233 13.71 -4.07 3.92
N LEU A 234 13.36 -5.36 3.80
CA LEU A 234 14.09 -6.32 2.98
C LEU A 234 14.02 -5.93 1.49
N THR A 235 12.85 -5.54 1.00
CA THR A 235 12.70 -5.08 -0.40
C THR A 235 13.57 -3.87 -0.68
N ALA A 236 13.53 -2.85 0.19
CA ALA A 236 14.39 -1.67 0.08
C ALA A 236 15.89 -2.04 0.13
N ARG A 237 16.27 -3.00 0.96
CA ARG A 237 17.64 -3.50 1.04
C ARG A 237 18.08 -4.17 -0.25
N LEU A 238 17.23 -4.99 -0.86
CA LEU A 238 17.52 -5.64 -2.14
C LEU A 238 17.71 -4.64 -3.29
N PHE A 239 16.96 -3.53 -3.30
CA PHE A 239 17.22 -2.43 -4.23
C PHE A 239 18.55 -1.71 -3.92
N THR A 240 18.83 -1.47 -2.64
CA THR A 240 20.08 -0.80 -2.21
C THR A 240 21.32 -1.60 -2.57
N LEU A 241 21.22 -2.94 -2.52
CA LEU A 241 22.28 -3.87 -2.92
C LEU A 241 22.36 -4.08 -4.44
N ASP A 242 21.46 -3.46 -5.22
CA ASP A 242 21.31 -3.67 -6.66
C ASP A 242 20.99 -5.14 -7.04
N TRP A 243 20.39 -5.89 -6.11
CA TRP A 243 19.96 -7.27 -6.34
C TRP A 243 18.68 -7.32 -7.16
N VAL A 244 17.83 -6.32 -7.00
CA VAL A 244 16.66 -6.11 -7.86
C VAL A 244 16.69 -4.72 -8.47
N ARG A 245 16.23 -4.62 -9.72
CA ARG A 245 16.09 -3.35 -10.46
C ARG A 245 14.67 -3.20 -10.98
N TRP A 246 14.24 -1.96 -11.16
CA TRP A 246 12.95 -1.69 -11.80
C TRP A 246 12.95 -2.14 -13.26
N GLY A 247 11.86 -2.77 -13.68
CA GLY A 247 11.58 -3.05 -15.07
C GLY A 247 11.00 -1.85 -15.82
N ALA A 248 10.74 -2.05 -17.11
CA ALA A 248 10.19 -1.01 -17.98
C ALA A 248 8.74 -0.62 -17.64
N SER A 249 8.00 -1.49 -16.96
CA SER A 249 6.63 -1.22 -16.50
C SER A 249 6.60 -0.99 -14.98
N PRO A 250 5.70 -0.13 -14.47
CA PRO A 250 5.49 0.06 -13.04
C PRO A 250 5.28 -1.26 -12.32
N ARG A 251 5.79 -1.32 -11.10
CA ARG A 251 5.80 -2.49 -10.21
C ARG A 251 6.60 -3.69 -10.69
N VAL A 252 6.91 -3.83 -11.98
CA VAL A 252 7.78 -4.93 -12.46
C VAL A 252 9.19 -4.69 -11.92
N VAL A 253 9.80 -5.75 -11.40
CA VAL A 253 11.20 -5.75 -11.02
C VAL A 253 11.93 -6.92 -11.68
N HIS A 254 13.25 -6.80 -11.80
CA HIS A 254 14.10 -7.85 -12.34
C HIS A 254 15.20 -8.17 -11.35
N LEU A 255 15.42 -9.47 -11.13
CA LEU A 255 16.57 -9.97 -10.39
C LEU A 255 17.82 -9.79 -11.25
N THR A 256 18.86 -9.17 -10.70
CA THR A 256 20.16 -9.01 -11.38
C THR A 256 21.00 -10.28 -11.20
N GLY A 257 22.05 -10.45 -12.01
CA GLY A 257 23.00 -11.56 -11.82
C GLY A 257 23.68 -11.52 -10.45
N GLN A 258 24.04 -10.31 -9.97
CA GLN A 258 24.55 -10.10 -8.62
C GLN A 258 23.49 -10.45 -7.56
N GLY A 259 22.23 -10.10 -7.80
CA GLY A 259 21.12 -10.45 -6.93
C GLY A 259 20.90 -11.95 -6.81
N ALA A 260 20.95 -12.69 -7.92
CA ALA A 260 20.86 -14.14 -7.90
C ALA A 260 21.99 -14.78 -7.07
N HIS A 261 23.23 -14.30 -7.26
CA HIS A 261 24.37 -14.75 -6.46
C HIS A 261 24.21 -14.41 -4.98
N GLY A 262 23.79 -13.18 -4.67
CA GLY A 262 23.57 -12.69 -3.31
C GLY A 262 22.49 -13.45 -2.57
N LEU A 263 21.32 -13.64 -3.19
CA LEU A 263 20.21 -14.42 -2.62
C LEU A 263 20.61 -15.87 -2.36
N LYS A 264 21.36 -16.49 -3.28
CA LYS A 264 21.90 -17.84 -3.08
C LYS A 264 22.88 -17.88 -1.91
N LYS A 265 23.79 -16.90 -1.79
CA LYS A 265 24.80 -16.85 -0.73
C LYS A 265 24.18 -16.60 0.65
N SER A 266 23.28 -15.62 0.76
CA SER A 266 22.74 -15.15 2.04
C SER A 266 21.56 -15.98 2.53
N LEU A 267 20.69 -16.45 1.63
CA LEU A 267 19.43 -17.12 1.97
C LEU A 267 19.31 -18.51 1.34
N GLY A 268 20.29 -18.94 0.53
CA GLY A 268 20.20 -20.21 -0.18
C GLY A 268 19.18 -20.24 -1.32
N LEU A 269 18.60 -19.09 -1.67
CA LEU A 269 17.56 -18.98 -2.69
C LEU A 269 18.20 -18.99 -4.09
N VAL A 270 17.83 -19.99 -4.89
CA VAL A 270 18.15 -20.06 -6.32
C VAL A 270 16.87 -19.72 -7.11
N PHE A 271 16.91 -18.63 -7.87
CA PHE A 271 15.79 -18.17 -8.67
C PHE A 271 16.24 -18.04 -10.12
N ALA A 272 15.54 -18.74 -11.02
CA ALA A 272 15.84 -18.80 -12.46
C ALA A 272 15.02 -17.77 -13.24
#